data_AF-A0A6H1ZLQ7-F1
#
_entry.id   AF-A0A6H1ZLQ7-F1
#
_cell.length_a   1.000
_cell.length_b   1.000
_cell.length_c   1.000
_cell.angle_alpha   90.00
_cell.angle_beta   90.00
_cell.angle_gamma   90.00
#
_symmetry.space_group_name_H-M   'P 1'
#
loop_
_entity.id
_entity.type
_entity.pdbx_description
1 polymer ?
#
loop_
_entity_poly.entity_id
_entity_poly.type
_entity_poly.pdbx_seq_one_letter_code
_entity_poly.pdbx_strand_id
1 'polypeptide(L)'
;MAVKQSLEPCPCGNVPKSLFIQPGDTCKYAWVSGNCCGDWNIEFRTDYKELSSEECMDLAIRAWNDVKRNDGTGYLDVDDFYTE
;
A
#
# COMPACT_ATOMS: atom_id res chain seq x y z
N MET A 1 18.81 -12.81 6.97
CA MET A 1 17.60 -13.59 6.64
C MET A 1 16.44 -12.61 6.69
N ALA A 2 15.99 -12.11 5.53
CA ALA A 2 14.91 -11.12 5.47
C ALA A 2 13.64 -11.72 6.07
N VAL A 3 13.08 -11.05 7.07
CA VAL A 3 11.80 -11.43 7.69
C VAL A 3 10.77 -11.33 6.59
N LYS A 4 10.26 -12.47 6.13
CA LYS A 4 9.21 -12.57 5.12
C LYS A 4 7.90 -12.15 5.78
N GLN A 5 7.73 -10.85 6.01
CA GLN A 5 6.45 -10.31 6.48
C GLN A 5 5.41 -10.56 5.39
N SER A 6 4.29 -11.15 5.77
CA SER A 6 3.16 -11.36 4.87
C SER A 6 2.67 -10.01 4.37
N LEU A 7 2.51 -9.89 3.05
CA LEU A 7 1.94 -8.70 2.43
C LEU A 7 0.41 -8.79 2.53
N GLU A 8 -0.20 -7.73 3.02
CA GLU A 8 -1.65 -7.59 3.03
C GLU A 8 -2.19 -7.43 1.58
N PRO A 9 -3.43 -7.87 1.32
CA PRO A 9 -4.01 -7.84 -0.02
C PRO A 9 -4.11 -6.41 -0.59
N CYS A 10 -3.95 -6.27 -1.89
CA CYS A 10 -4.25 -5.02 -2.58
C CYS A 10 -5.77 -4.81 -2.66
N PRO A 11 -6.26 -3.55 -2.71
CA PRO A 11 -7.66 -3.23 -3.02
C PRO A 11 -8.18 -3.85 -4.32
N CYS A 12 -7.31 -4.27 -5.24
CA CYS A 12 -7.71 -5.01 -6.44
C CYS A 12 -8.14 -6.47 -6.15
N GLY A 13 -8.07 -6.92 -4.89
CA GLY A 13 -8.42 -8.28 -4.45
C GLY A 13 -7.28 -9.30 -4.53
N ASN A 14 -6.12 -8.92 -5.07
CA ASN A 14 -4.95 -9.80 -5.18
C ASN A 14 -3.88 -9.46 -4.15
N VAL A 15 -3.17 -10.48 -3.65
CA VAL A 15 -1.98 -10.29 -2.79
C VAL A 15 -0.74 -10.12 -3.68
N PRO A 16 -0.02 -8.99 -3.61
CA PRO A 16 1.22 -8.83 -4.37
C PRO A 16 2.29 -9.83 -3.92
N LYS A 17 3.10 -10.32 -4.85
CA LYS A 17 4.26 -11.19 -4.55
C LYS A 17 5.50 -10.39 -4.18
N SER A 18 5.58 -9.15 -4.65
CA SER A 18 6.66 -8.22 -4.41
C SER A 18 6.13 -6.78 -4.43
N LEU A 19 6.84 -5.91 -3.71
CA LEU A 19 6.62 -4.47 -3.75
C LEU A 19 7.72 -3.80 -4.58
N PHE A 20 7.38 -2.70 -5.24
CA PHE A 20 8.31 -1.83 -5.94
C PHE A 20 8.31 -0.45 -5.30
N ILE A 21 9.51 0.06 -5.05
CA ILE A 21 9.72 1.39 -4.49
C ILE A 21 10.13 2.32 -5.63
N GLN A 22 9.45 3.45 -5.76
CA GLN A 22 9.75 4.49 -6.74
C GLN A 22 10.12 5.78 -5.99
N PRO A 23 11.08 6.58 -6.51
CA PRO A 23 11.39 7.87 -5.94
C PRO A 23 10.15 8.78 -5.95
N GLY A 24 9.90 9.46 -4.85
CA GLY A 24 8.90 10.53 -4.77
C GLY A 24 9.47 11.87 -5.19
N ASP A 25 8.70 12.94 -4.97
CA ASP A 25 9.08 14.30 -5.36
C ASP A 25 10.26 14.86 -4.55
N THR A 26 10.57 14.26 -3.40
CA THR A 26 11.68 14.69 -2.55
C THR A 26 12.49 13.50 -2.03
N CYS A 27 13.71 13.74 -1.56
CA CYS A 27 14.56 12.69 -0.96
C CYS A 27 14.00 12.07 0.32
N LYS A 28 12.93 12.63 0.89
CA LYS A 28 12.31 12.15 2.14
C LYS A 28 11.17 11.16 1.91
N TYR A 29 10.57 11.18 0.72
CA TYR A 29 9.35 10.44 0.42
C TYR A 29 9.58 9.56 -0.81
N ALA A 30 8.96 8.39 -0.78
CA ALA A 30 8.94 7.45 -1.87
C ALA A 30 7.55 6.84 -2.00
N TRP A 31 7.29 6.28 -3.18
CA TRP A 31 6.06 5.56 -3.46
C TRP A 31 6.33 4.07 -3.40
N VAL A 32 5.48 3.32 -2.68
CA VAL A 32 5.47 1.87 -2.72
C VAL A 32 4.25 1.38 -3.49
N SER A 33 4.47 0.42 -4.38
CA SER A 33 3.44 -0.16 -5.24
C SER A 33 3.53 -1.69 -5.25
N GLY A 34 2.39 -2.36 -5.34
CA GLY A 34 2.34 -3.82 -5.44
C GLY A 34 2.42 -4.28 -6.89
N ASN A 35 3.10 -5.41 -7.15
CA ASN A 35 3.17 -6.02 -8.48
C ASN A 35 1.86 -6.64 -9.00
N CYS A 36 0.74 -6.43 -8.32
CA CYS A 36 -0.54 -7.08 -8.58
C CYS A 36 -1.41 -6.31 -9.57
N CYS A 37 -1.58 -5.01 -9.39
CA CYS A 37 -2.34 -4.14 -10.30
C CYS A 37 -1.50 -2.96 -10.82
N GLY A 38 -0.45 -2.54 -10.11
CA GLY A 38 0.36 -1.38 -10.49
C GLY A 38 -0.33 -0.01 -10.28
N ASP A 39 -1.64 0.01 -10.03
CA ASP A 39 -2.40 1.26 -9.85
C ASP A 39 -2.39 1.78 -8.41
N TRP A 40 -2.22 0.90 -7.42
CA TRP A 40 -2.22 1.29 -6.01
C TRP A 40 -0.82 1.66 -5.54
N ASN A 41 -0.64 2.95 -5.24
CA ASN A 41 0.60 3.55 -4.76
C ASN A 41 0.37 4.18 -3.38
N ILE A 42 1.30 3.93 -2.44
CA ILE A 42 1.27 4.50 -1.10
C ILE A 42 2.52 5.35 -0.93
N GLU A 43 2.35 6.60 -0.53
CA GLU A 43 3.49 7.44 -0.14
C GLU A 43 3.96 7.04 1.25
N PHE A 44 5.26 6.85 1.41
CA PHE A 44 5.87 6.59 2.70
C PHE A 44 7.15 7.39 2.86
N ARG A 45 7.54 7.61 4.12
CA ARG A 45 8.77 8.32 4.45
C ARG A 45 9.93 7.32 4.43
N THR A 46 10.97 7.64 3.67
CA THR A 46 12.18 6.79 3.55
C THR A 46 13.13 6.95 4.72
N ASP A 47 12.91 7.97 5.56
CA ASP A 47 13.86 8.40 6.60
C ASP A 47 15.29 8.56 6.08
N TYR A 48 15.42 9.05 4.83
CA TYR A 48 16.68 9.25 4.12
C TYR A 48 17.48 7.96 3.87
N LYS A 49 16.82 6.79 3.93
CA LYS A 49 17.40 5.51 3.52
C LYS A 49 17.44 5.41 2.01
N GLU A 50 18.44 4.70 1.49
CA GLU A 50 18.54 4.42 0.06
C GLU A 50 17.39 3.53 -0.40
N LEU A 51 16.80 3.81 -1.56
CA LEU A 51 15.62 3.08 -2.05
C LEU A 51 15.87 1.58 -2.28
N SER A 52 17.13 1.21 -2.58
CA SER A 52 17.56 -0.18 -2.75
C SER A 52 17.98 -0.86 -1.45
N SER A 53 17.99 -0.16 -0.32
CA SER A 53 18.38 -0.73 0.97
C SER A 53 17.28 -1.63 1.52
N GLU A 54 17.68 -2.69 2.23
CA GLU A 54 16.74 -3.56 2.96
C GLU A 54 15.92 -2.76 3.98
N GLU A 55 16.53 -1.76 4.63
CA GLU A 55 15.84 -0.88 5.58
C GLU A 55 14.69 -0.10 4.94
N CYS A 56 14.87 0.42 3.72
CA CYS A 56 13.81 1.11 3.00
C CYS A 56 12.70 0.15 2.57
N MET A 57 13.06 -1.09 2.23
CA MET A 57 12.08 -2.15 1.92
C MET A 57 11.22 -2.51 3.15
N ASP A 58 11.83 -2.62 4.34
CA ASP A 58 11.07 -2.82 5.58
C ASP A 58 10.09 -1.68 5.87
N LEU A 59 10.49 -0.42 5.64
CA LEU A 59 9.59 0.74 5.76
C LEU A 59 8.44 0.69 4.76
N ALA A 60 8.74 0.32 3.51
CA ALA A 60 7.76 0.17 2.45
C ALA A 60 6.73 -0.93 2.76
N ILE A 61 7.17 -2.07 3.29
CA ILE A 61 6.30 -3.18 3.71
C ILE A 61 5.37 -2.74 4.85
N ARG A 62 5.92 -2.03 5.85
CA ARG A 62 5.12 -1.50 6.96
C ARG A 62 4.08 -0.51 6.47
N ALA A 63 4.48 0.44 5.64
CA ALA A 63 3.57 1.41 5.05
C ALA A 63 2.47 0.72 4.22
N TRP A 64 2.84 -0.28 3.40
CA TRP A 64 1.87 -1.08 2.66
C TRP A 64 0.86 -1.74 3.59
N ASN A 65 1.32 -2.44 4.62
CA ASN A 65 0.44 -3.19 5.53
C ASN A 65 -0.44 -2.28 6.39
N ASP A 66 0.06 -1.11 6.83
CA ASP A 66 -0.64 -0.20 7.75
C ASP A 66 -1.75 0.63 7.10
N VAL A 67 -1.72 0.80 5.78
CA VAL A 67 -2.77 1.57 5.10
C VAL A 67 -4.14 0.89 5.25
N LYS A 68 -5.13 1.68 5.69
CA LYS A 68 -6.52 1.25 5.75
C LYS A 68 -7.01 0.91 4.35
N ARG A 69 -7.34 -0.37 4.16
CA ARG A 69 -8.01 -0.87 2.95
C ARG A 69 -9.48 -0.64 3.13
N ASN A 70 -10.12 -0.06 2.12
CA ASN A 70 -11.57 -0.11 2.05
C ASN A 70 -11.92 -1.55 1.64
N ASP A 71 -12.25 -2.38 2.62
CA ASP A 71 -12.49 -3.83 2.51
C ASP A 71 -13.77 -4.20 1.74
N GLY A 72 -14.30 -3.29 0.92
CA GLY A 72 -15.54 -3.51 0.19
C GLY A 72 -16.79 -3.58 1.07
N THR A 73 -16.69 -3.33 2.39
CA THR A 73 -17.88 -3.28 3.27
C THR A 73 -18.58 -1.91 3.27
N GLY A 74 -18.09 -0.96 2.47
CA GLY A 74 -18.72 0.34 2.24
C GLY A 74 -19.80 0.35 1.17
N TYR A 75 -20.60 -0.71 1.04
CA TYR A 75 -21.96 -0.57 0.53
C TYR A 75 -22.80 -0.09 1.73
N LEU A 76 -23.08 1.21 1.78
CA LEU A 76 -24.32 1.63 2.42
C LEU A 76 -25.45 1.15 1.49
N ASP A 77 -25.77 -0.15 1.61
CA ASP A 77 -27.14 -0.61 1.43
C ASP A 77 -27.99 0.20 2.40
N VAL A 78 -28.73 1.17 1.88
CA VAL A 78 -30.19 1.09 1.83
C VAL A 78 -30.70 2.23 0.96
N ASP A 79 -31.19 1.87 -0.22
CA ASP A 79 -32.52 2.28 -0.66
C ASP A 79 -33.52 2.17 0.52
N ASP A 80 -33.62 3.19 1.37
CA ASP A 80 -34.74 3.35 2.31
C ASP A 80 -34.83 4.82 2.77
N PHE A 81 -35.35 5.69 1.90
CA PHE A 81 -36.62 6.37 2.20
C PHE A 81 -37.13 7.14 0.97
N TYR A 82 -38.17 6.56 0.37
CA TYR A 82 -39.04 7.14 -0.63
C TYR A 82 -39.94 8.21 0.00
N THR A 83 -40.29 9.25 -0.78
CA THR A 83 -41.56 10.06 -0.69
C THR A 83 -41.77 10.91 0.58
N GLU A 84 -42.17 12.19 0.56
CA GLU A 84 -42.75 13.15 -0.42
C GLU A 84 -42.16 14.54 -0.17
#